data_AF-A0A1G8D8N5-F1
#
_entry.id   AF-A0A1G8D8N5-F1
#
_cell.length_a   1.000
_cell.length_b   1.000
_cell.length_c   1.000
_cell.angle_alpha   90.00
_cell.angle_beta   90.00
_cell.angle_gamma   90.00
#
_symmetry.space_group_name_H-M   'P 1'
#
loop_
_entity.id
_entity.type
_entity.pdbx_description
1 polymer ?
#
loop_
_entity_poly.entity_id
_entity_poly.type
_entity_poly.pdbx_seq_one_letter_code
_entity_poly.pdbx_strand_id
1 'polypeptide(L)'
;MFLIGFIKNDEPRTLINPVMCRNETEVYTWLASFFNDENFSLDKPITQQSVTESLSDGAPVLVPINGYSVAIMFGEDGAIQNSTERFVHTDLFNYEDYMAN
;
A
#
# COMPACT_ATOMS: atom_id res chain seq x y z
N MET A 1 7.55 11.79 2.62
CA MET A 1 7.84 10.42 3.11
C MET A 1 6.81 9.51 2.47
N PHE A 2 7.21 8.33 2.01
CA PHE A 2 6.36 7.45 1.22
C PHE A 2 6.03 6.18 1.99
N LEU A 3 4.87 5.59 1.68
CA LEU A 3 4.48 4.27 2.13
C LEU A 3 4.33 3.36 0.92
N ILE A 4 4.70 2.09 1.09
CA ILE A 4 4.40 1.00 0.15
C ILE A 4 3.94 -0.22 0.93
N GLY A 5 2.92 -0.92 0.43
CA GLY A 5 2.43 -2.13 1.06
C GLY A 5 1.36 -2.82 0.21
N PHE A 6 0.83 -3.92 0.72
CA PHE A 6 -0.31 -4.58 0.08
C PHE A 6 -1.60 -3.92 0.51
N ILE A 7 -2.58 -3.84 -0.37
CA ILE A 7 -3.92 -3.37 -0.04
C ILE A 7 -4.94 -4.41 -0.48
N LYS A 8 -5.97 -4.61 0.35
CA LYS A 8 -7.15 -5.36 -0.04
C LYS A 8 -7.97 -4.58 -1.06
N ASN A 9 -8.40 -5.26 -2.12
CA ASN A 9 -9.27 -4.64 -3.13
C ASN A 9 -10.74 -4.58 -2.67
N ASP A 10 -11.12 -5.41 -1.70
CA ASP A 10 -12.43 -5.47 -1.06
C ASP A 10 -12.50 -4.59 0.21
N GLU A 11 -13.72 -4.24 0.64
CA GLU A 11 -13.94 -3.52 1.89
C GLU A 11 -13.69 -4.46 3.09
N PRO A 12 -12.90 -4.03 4.10
CA PRO A 12 -12.29 -2.71 4.23
C PRO A 12 -10.97 -2.52 3.47
N ARG A 13 -10.74 -1.31 2.95
CA ARG A 13 -9.51 -0.96 2.21
C ARG A 13 -8.36 -0.69 3.17
N THR A 14 -7.74 -1.75 3.66
CA THR A 14 -6.64 -1.68 4.64
C THR A 14 -5.28 -1.94 4.00
N LEU A 15 -4.30 -1.11 4.37
CA LEU A 15 -2.89 -1.34 4.03
C LEU A 15 -2.27 -2.40 4.96
N ILE A 16 -1.67 -3.42 4.37
CA ILE A 16 -1.08 -4.58 5.03
C ILE A 16 0.44 -4.49 4.86
N ASN A 17 1.15 -4.69 5.97
CA ASN A 17 2.61 -4.65 6.05
C ASN A 17 3.20 -3.37 5.41
N PRO A 18 2.80 -2.17 5.85
CA PRO A 18 3.35 -0.93 5.32
C PRO A 18 4.85 -0.85 5.57
N VAL A 19 5.61 -0.60 4.52
CA VAL A 19 7.03 -0.27 4.55
C VAL A 19 7.17 1.21 4.31
N MET A 20 7.95 1.86 5.17
CA MET A 20 8.22 3.28 5.08
C MET A 20 9.44 3.52 4.20
N CYS A 21 9.27 4.34 3.17
CA CYS A 21 10.31 4.72 2.23
C CYS A 21 10.63 6.23 2.39
N ARG A 22 11.91 6.55 2.53
CA ARG A 22 12.38 7.93 2.74
C ARG A 22 12.29 8.77 1.46
N ASN A 23 12.41 8.14 0.31
CA ASN A 23 12.42 8.76 -1.00
C ASN A 23 11.92 7.77 -2.08
N GLU A 24 11.75 8.28 -3.29
CA GLU A 24 11.27 7.51 -4.45
C GLU A 24 12.23 6.36 -4.83
N THR A 25 13.54 6.52 -4.61
CA THR A 25 14.53 5.47 -4.87
C THR A 25 14.31 4.24 -3.99
N GLU A 26 13.92 4.43 -2.72
CA GLU A 26 13.58 3.33 -1.82
C GLU A 26 12.28 2.62 -2.26
N VAL A 27 11.29 3.37 -2.76
CA VAL A 27 10.06 2.79 -3.35
C VAL A 27 10.40 1.93 -4.56
N TYR A 28 11.20 2.46 -5.49
CA TYR A 28 11.69 1.72 -6.65
C TYR A 28 12.45 0.45 -6.25
N THR A 29 13.36 0.56 -5.27
CA THR A 29 14.16 -0.58 -4.80
C THR A 29 13.27 -1.69 -4.24
N TRP A 30 12.22 -1.32 -3.48
CA TRP A 30 11.26 -2.29 -2.97
C TRP A 30 10.49 -2.98 -4.10
N LEU A 31 9.96 -2.21 -5.06
CA LEU A 31 9.21 -2.74 -6.20
C LEU A 31 10.06 -3.66 -7.07
N ALA A 32 11.29 -3.26 -7.39
CA ALA A 32 12.23 -4.06 -8.18
C ALA A 32 12.63 -5.36 -7.46
N SER A 33 12.70 -5.33 -6.12
CA SER A 33 12.98 -6.54 -5.32
C SER A 33 11.79 -7.49 -5.28
N PHE A 34 10.56 -6.96 -5.23
CA PHE A 34 9.34 -7.76 -5.20
C PHE A 34 9.03 -8.39 -6.57
N PHE A 35 9.02 -7.57 -7.63
CA PHE A 35 8.77 -8.00 -9.00
C PHE A 35 10.06 -8.48 -9.69
N ASN A 36 10.77 -9.41 -9.06
CA ASN A 36 11.92 -10.02 -9.70
C ASN A 36 11.49 -11.00 -10.82
N ASP A 37 12.32 -11.12 -11.86
CA ASP A 37 12.03 -11.91 -13.06
C ASP A 37 11.81 -13.41 -12.77
N GLU A 38 12.21 -13.89 -11.59
CA GLU A 38 11.99 -15.27 -11.16
C GLU A 38 10.53 -15.55 -10.77
N ASN A 39 9.81 -14.55 -10.25
CA ASN A 39 8.47 -14.74 -9.69
C ASN A 39 7.37 -14.00 -10.47
N PHE A 40 7.72 -12.98 -11.25
CA PHE A 40 6.76 -12.17 -11.98
C PHE A 40 7.23 -11.88 -13.41
N SER A 41 6.39 -12.19 -14.39
CA SER A 41 6.58 -11.73 -15.77
C SER A 41 5.84 -10.41 -15.94
N LEU A 42 6.58 -9.31 -16.01
CA LEU A 42 6.02 -7.99 -16.26
C LEU A 42 6.01 -7.68 -17.76
N ASP A 43 4.90 -7.14 -18.28
CA ASP A 43 4.81 -6.66 -19.67
C ASP A 43 5.81 -5.52 -19.95
N LYS A 44 6.14 -4.75 -18.91
CA LYS A 44 7.13 -3.67 -18.96
C LYS A 44 7.95 -3.69 -17.66
N PRO A 45 9.28 -3.49 -17.73
CA PRO A 45 10.10 -3.42 -16.54
C PRO A 45 9.72 -2.19 -15.70
N ILE A 46 9.78 -2.35 -14.37
CA ILE A 46 9.67 -1.21 -13.45
C ILE A 46 10.97 -0.41 -13.56
N THR A 47 10.86 0.88 -13.82
CA THR A 47 12.01 1.79 -13.89
C THR A 47 11.90 2.86 -12.81
N GLN A 48 13.04 3.39 -12.37
CA GLN A 48 13.06 4.50 -11.41
C GLN A 48 12.29 5.72 -11.96
N GLN A 49 12.43 6.02 -13.25
CA GLN A 49 11.69 7.10 -13.90
C GLN A 49 10.18 6.90 -13.79
N SER A 50 9.66 5.70 -14.10
CA SER A 50 8.22 5.43 -14.00
C SER A 50 7.68 5.57 -12.57
N VAL A 51 8.48 5.24 -11.56
CA VAL A 51 8.10 5.42 -10.14
C VAL A 51 8.04 6.91 -9.79
N THR A 52 9.05 7.69 -10.17
CA THR A 52 9.08 9.15 -9.97
C THR A 52 7.88 9.82 -10.64
N GLU A 53 7.61 9.51 -11.90
CA GLU A 53 6.48 10.06 -12.65
C GLU A 53 5.14 9.71 -11.97
N SER A 54 4.96 8.45 -11.56
CA SER A 54 3.71 8.01 -10.91
C SER A 54 3.50 8.67 -9.53
N LEU A 55 4.57 9.00 -8.81
CA LEU A 55 4.50 9.69 -7.52
C LEU A 55 4.26 11.20 -7.66
N SER A 56 4.62 11.79 -8.81
CA SER A 56 4.50 13.24 -9.05
C SER A 56 3.05 13.74 -9.11
N ASP A 57 2.09 12.85 -9.40
CA ASP A 57 0.66 13.16 -9.45
C ASP A 57 0.02 13.37 -8.05
N GLY A 58 0.74 13.04 -6.98
CA GLY A 58 0.28 13.23 -5.59
C GLY A 58 -0.84 12.29 -5.12
N ALA A 59 -1.37 11.44 -6.00
CA ALA A 59 -2.33 10.40 -5.67
C ALA A 59 -1.63 9.05 -5.37
N PRO A 60 -2.22 8.18 -4.54
CA PRO A 60 -1.69 6.83 -4.35
C PRO A 60 -1.75 6.03 -5.65
N VAL A 61 -0.67 5.32 -5.95
CA VAL A 61 -0.54 4.42 -7.08
C VAL A 61 -0.96 3.02 -6.65
N LEU A 62 -1.74 2.35 -7.49
CA LEU A 62 -2.17 0.97 -7.30
C LEU A 62 -1.64 0.08 -8.42
N VAL A 63 -1.00 -1.02 -8.05
CA VAL A 63 -0.49 -2.04 -8.96
C VAL A 63 -1.25 -3.34 -8.68
N PRO A 64 -2.25 -3.70 -9.50
CA PRO A 64 -2.98 -4.95 -9.34
C PRO A 64 -2.07 -6.17 -9.53
N ILE A 65 -2.26 -7.20 -8.71
CA ILE A 65 -1.58 -8.49 -8.89
C ILE A 65 -2.60 -9.46 -9.48
N ASN A 66 -2.38 -9.87 -10.73
CA ASN A 66 -3.34 -10.70 -11.45
C ASN A 66 -3.57 -12.05 -10.74
N GLY A 67 -4.84 -12.45 -10.61
CA GLY A 67 -5.23 -13.68 -9.91
C GLY A 67 -5.37 -13.56 -8.40
N TYR A 68 -5.11 -12.38 -7.82
CA TYR A 68 -5.24 -12.14 -6.38
C TYR A 68 -6.22 -11.00 -6.07
N SER A 69 -6.88 -11.06 -4.91
CA SER A 69 -7.74 -10.00 -4.40
C SER A 69 -6.98 -8.87 -3.70
N VAL A 70 -5.66 -8.84 -3.86
CA VAL A 70 -4.78 -7.82 -3.29
C VAL A 70 -4.06 -7.07 -4.40
N ALA A 71 -3.72 -5.82 -4.13
CA ALA A 71 -2.86 -4.99 -4.97
C ALA A 71 -1.67 -4.48 -4.14
N ILE A 72 -0.64 -3.97 -4.80
CA ILE A 72 0.36 -3.13 -4.15
C ILE A 72 -0.13 -1.68 -4.22
N MET A 73 -0.06 -0.97 -3.10
CA MET A 73 -0.30 0.48 -3.04
C MET A 73 0.98 1.18 -2.61
N PHE A 74 1.33 2.26 -3.29
CA PHE A 74 2.41 3.15 -2.85
C PHE A 74 2.11 4.62 -3.14
N GLY A 75 2.66 5.52 -2.33
CA GLY A 75 2.35 6.94 -2.43
C GLY A 75 2.89 7.72 -1.24
N GLU A 76 2.65 9.03 -1.21
CA GLU A 76 2.93 9.83 -0.03
C GLU A 76 2.10 9.34 1.16
N ASP A 77 2.70 9.33 2.35
CA ASP A 77 2.05 8.84 3.59
C ASP A 77 0.66 9.48 3.81
N GLY A 78 0.55 10.80 3.69
CA GLY A 78 -0.72 11.50 3.84
C GLY A 78 -1.76 11.08 2.79
N ALA A 79 -1.35 10.89 1.54
CA ALA A 79 -2.24 10.45 0.47
C ALA A 79 -2.74 9.02 0.70
N ILE A 80 -1.85 8.11 1.12
CA ILE A 80 -2.19 6.74 1.48
C ILE A 80 -3.16 6.70 2.66
N GLN A 81 -2.87 7.42 3.73
CA GLN A 81 -3.72 7.46 4.93
C GLN A 81 -5.13 8.00 4.65
N ASN A 82 -5.29 8.92 3.69
CA ASN A 82 -6.60 9.43 3.26
C ASN A 82 -7.37 8.45 2.37
N SER A 83 -6.67 7.51 1.74
CA SER A 83 -7.25 6.53 0.80
C SER A 83 -7.51 5.15 1.41
N THR A 84 -7.11 4.96 2.67
CA THR A 84 -7.19 3.68 3.38
C THR A 84 -8.03 3.83 4.64
N GLU A 85 -8.80 2.80 4.95
CA GLU A 85 -9.60 2.76 6.16
C GLU A 85 -8.74 2.32 7.33
N ARG A 86 -8.72 3.15 8.38
CA ARG A 86 -8.04 2.85 9.63
C ARG A 86 -8.97 2.03 10.52
N PHE A 87 -8.83 0.71 10.48
CA PHE A 87 -9.39 -0.14 11.53
C PHE A 87 -8.43 -0.18 12.70
N VAL A 88 -8.83 0.43 13.81
CA VAL A 88 -8.23 0.10 15.10
C VAL A 88 -9.00 -1.11 15.60
N HIS A 89 -8.46 -2.32 15.44
CA HIS A 89 -8.93 -3.47 16.21
C HIS A 89 -8.47 -3.27 17.64
N THR A 90 -9.32 -2.62 18.42
CA THR A 90 -9.10 -2.37 19.83
C THR A 90 -10.04 -3.28 20.61
N ASP A 91 -9.48 -4.13 21.48
CA ASP A 91 -10.23 -4.77 22.57
C ASP A 91 -10.61 -3.74 23.68
N LEU A 92 -10.34 -2.44 23.48
CA LEU A 92 -10.56 -1.37 24.46
C LEU A 92 -12.04 -1.03 24.70
N PHE A 93 -12.97 -1.58 23.91
CA PHE A 93 -14.40 -1.35 24.08
C PHE A 93 -15.15 -2.69 24.09
N ASN A 94 -15.25 -3.29 25.27
CA ASN A 94 -16.19 -4.37 25.49
C ASN A 94 -17.60 -3.74 25.50
N TYR A 95 -18.49 -4.22 24.63
CA TYR A 95 -19.86 -3.71 24.53
C TYR A 95 -20.63 -3.85 25.86
N GLU A 96 -20.23 -4.81 26.70
CA GLU A 96 -20.74 -5.00 28.07
C GLU A 96 -20.43 -3.81 28.99
N ASP A 97 -19.28 -3.13 28.83
CA ASP A 97 -18.89 -1.97 29.65
C ASP A 97 -19.74 -0.73 29.34
N TYR A 98 -20.35 -0.66 28.16
CA TYR A 98 -21.25 0.42 27.75
C TYR A 98 -22.70 0.24 28.24
N MET A 99 -23.12 -1.00 28.50
CA MET A 99 -24.48 -1.34 28.97
C MET A 99 -24.60 -1.34 30.50
N ALA A 100 -23.50 -1.08 31.22
CA ALA A 100 -23.45 -1.05 32.68
C ALA A 100 -23.80 0.31 33.32
N ASN A 101 -24.30 1.29 32.55
CA ASN A 101 -24.79 2.58 33.06
C ASN A 101 -26.29 2.77 32.85
#